data_AF-A0A1F6LIT2-F1
#
_entry.id   AF-A0A1F6LIT2-F1
#
_cell.length_a   1.000
_cell.length_b   1.000
_cell.length_c   1.000
_cell.angle_alpha   90.00
_cell.angle_beta   90.00
_cell.angle_gamma   90.00
#
_symmetry.space_group_name_H-M   'P 1'
#
loop_
_entity.id
_entity.type
_entity.pdbx_description
1 polymer ?
#
loop_
_entity_poly.entity_id
_entity_poly.type
_entity_poly.pdbx_seq_one_letter_code
_entity_poly.pdbx_strand_id
1 'polypeptide(L)'
;MNRFWWGVGLLVASSVIGWGALFVGGALAIPYGRRAAEIGAWIYAASWIPFGLGGLLSGAEGIRYSKEFVRKWFRRKSGSGSL
;
A
#
# COMPACT_ATOMS: atom_id res chain seq x y z
N MET A 1 20.89 -8.10 -1.31
CA MET A 1 19.45 -7.83 -1.56
C MET A 1 19.21 -6.35 -1.24
N ASN A 2 18.92 -5.53 -2.27
CA ASN A 2 19.01 -4.06 -2.18
C ASN A 2 17.94 -3.47 -1.26
N ARG A 3 18.29 -2.42 -0.50
CA ARG A 3 17.41 -1.68 0.44
C ARG A 3 16.08 -1.25 -0.20
N PHE A 4 16.11 -1.00 -1.51
CA PHE A 4 14.94 -0.73 -2.35
C PHE A 4 13.85 -1.83 -2.27
N TRP A 5 14.22 -3.10 -2.44
CA TRP A 5 13.26 -4.22 -2.43
C TRP A 5 12.65 -4.44 -1.04
N TRP A 6 13.43 -4.17 0.03
CA TRP A 6 12.90 -4.13 1.38
C TRP A 6 11.86 -3.01 1.55
N GLY A 7 12.12 -1.83 1.00
CA GLY A 7 11.16 -0.72 1.01
C GLY A 7 9.86 -1.05 0.28
N VAL A 8 9.96 -1.65 -0.92
CA VAL A 8 8.80 -2.11 -1.70
C VAL A 8 8.02 -3.20 -0.95
N GLY A 9 8.72 -4.18 -0.38
CA GLY A 9 8.10 -5.24 0.42
C GLY A 9 7.32 -4.68 1.61
N LEU A 10 7.91 -3.72 2.33
CA LEU A 10 7.25 -3.01 3.44
C LEU A 10 6.01 -2.24 2.98
N LEU A 11 6.07 -1.52 1.86
CA LEU A 11 4.93 -0.77 1.29
C LEU A 11 3.76 -1.68 0.92
N VAL A 12 4.05 -2.80 0.25
CA VAL A 12 3.01 -3.75 -0.19
C VAL A 12 2.41 -4.47 1.01
N ALA A 13 3.25 -5.00 1.91
CA ALA A 13 2.79 -5.72 3.08
C ALA A 13 1.96 -4.83 4.01
N SER A 14 2.42 -3.61 4.29
CA SER A 14 1.67 -2.65 5.12
C SER A 14 0.34 -2.23 4.50
N SER A 15 0.28 -2.06 3.18
CA SER A 15 -0.99 -1.76 2.49
C SER A 15 -1.99 -2.90 2.62
N VAL A 16 -1.55 -4.15 2.38
CA VAL A 16 -2.41 -5.32 2.50
C VAL A 16 -2.90 -5.50 3.94
N ILE A 17 -2.01 -5.33 4.92
CA ILE A 17 -2.35 -5.44 6.34
C ILE A 17 -3.33 -4.34 6.75
N GLY A 18 -3.09 -3.09 6.33
CA GLY A 18 -3.95 -1.96 6.68
C GLY A 18 -5.37 -2.12 6.13
N TRP A 19 -5.49 -2.36 4.82
CA TRP A 19 -6.80 -2.56 4.18
C TRP A 19 -7.49 -3.83 4.67
N GLY A 20 -6.72 -4.91 4.85
CA GLY A 20 -7.22 -6.17 5.40
C GLY A 20 -7.77 -5.99 6.82
N ALA A 21 -7.10 -5.21 7.67
CA ALA A 21 -7.54 -4.96 9.04
C ALA A 21 -8.82 -4.11 9.10
N LEU A 22 -9.00 -3.14 8.21
CA LEU A 22 -10.27 -2.41 8.10
C LEU A 22 -11.40 -3.32 7.62
N PHE A 23 -11.14 -4.14 6.61
CA PHE A 23 -12.14 -5.05 6.07
C PHE A 23 -12.58 -6.11 7.09
N VAL A 24 -11.61 -6.75 7.74
CA VAL A 24 -11.86 -7.76 8.78
C VAL A 24 -12.46 -7.12 10.03
N GLY A 25 -11.93 -5.97 10.49
CA GLY A 25 -12.48 -5.25 11.64
C GLY A 25 -13.91 -4.78 11.41
N GLY A 26 -14.22 -4.30 10.19
CA GLY A 26 -15.57 -3.93 9.79
C GLY A 26 -16.51 -5.14 9.70
N ALA A 27 -16.06 -6.24 9.10
CA ALA A 27 -16.85 -7.48 9.02
C ALA A 27 -17.15 -8.06 10.41
N LEU A 28 -16.17 -8.03 11.31
CA LEU A 28 -16.30 -8.50 12.68
C LEU A 28 -17.11 -7.55 13.58
N ALA A 29 -17.31 -6.29 13.18
CA ALA A 29 -18.14 -5.37 13.95
C ALA A 29 -19.63 -5.72 13.93
N ILE A 30 -20.09 -6.50 12.94
CA ILE A 30 -21.47 -7.00 12.88
C ILE A 30 -21.73 -8.03 14.01
N PRO A 31 -20.93 -9.12 14.15
CA PRO A 31 -21.12 -10.09 15.23
C PRO A 31 -20.53 -9.68 16.59
N TYR A 32 -19.45 -8.90 16.64
CA TYR A 32 -18.71 -8.60 17.89
C TYR A 32 -18.82 -7.14 18.35
N GLY A 33 -19.59 -6.32 17.63
CA GLY A 33 -19.86 -4.92 17.97
C GLY A 33 -18.72 -3.95 17.65
N ARG A 34 -18.89 -2.69 18.07
CA ARG A 34 -18.04 -1.55 17.69
C ARG A 34 -16.55 -1.72 18.02
N ARG A 35 -16.21 -2.48 19.06
CA ARG A 35 -14.82 -2.74 19.46
C ARG A 35 -14.01 -3.44 18.37
N ALA A 36 -14.61 -4.32 17.58
CA ALA A 36 -13.89 -5.00 16.49
C ALA A 36 -13.51 -4.04 15.35
N ALA A 37 -14.37 -3.07 15.04
CA ALA A 37 -14.05 -2.00 14.09
C ALA A 37 -12.96 -1.07 14.64
N GLU A 38 -12.99 -0.75 15.93
CA GLU A 38 -11.95 0.06 16.57
C GLU A 38 -10.57 -0.62 16.51
N ILE A 39 -10.50 -1.91 16.80
CA ILE A 39 -9.25 -2.69 16.68
C ILE A 39 -8.74 -2.67 15.23
N GLY A 40 -9.64 -2.88 14.25
CA GLY A 40 -9.29 -2.78 12.83
C GLY A 40 -8.75 -1.40 12.42
N ALA A 41 -9.38 -0.33 12.93
CA ALA A 41 -8.94 1.05 12.69
C ALA A 41 -7.57 1.34 13.32
N TRP A 42 -7.29 0.80 14.52
CA TRP A 42 -5.98 0.93 15.16
C TRP A 42 -4.88 0.18 14.40
N ILE A 43 -5.17 -1.04 13.92
CA ILE A 43 -4.21 -1.80 13.10
C ILE A 43 -3.96 -1.08 11.77
N TYR A 44 -4.99 -0.49 11.16
CA TYR A 44 -4.83 0.35 9.98
C TYR A 44 -3.94 1.56 10.27
N ALA A 45 -4.20 2.31 11.34
CA ALA A 45 -3.38 3.45 11.74
C ALA A 45 -1.92 3.04 11.97
N ALA A 46 -1.69 1.90 12.64
CA ALA A 46 -0.35 1.37 12.88
C ALA A 46 0.37 0.95 11.59
N SER A 47 -0.37 0.51 10.55
CA SER A 47 0.22 0.12 9.26
C SER A 47 0.86 1.29 8.50
N TRP A 48 0.52 2.54 8.83
CA TRP A 48 1.14 3.72 8.22
C TRP A 48 2.61 3.89 8.60
N ILE A 49 3.02 3.40 9.77
CA ILE A 49 4.42 3.47 10.24
C ILE A 49 5.36 2.67 9.31
N PRO A 50 5.12 1.36 9.08
CA PRO A 50 5.89 0.58 8.12
C PRO A 50 5.69 1.06 6.67
N PHE A 51 4.53 1.60 6.32
CA PHE A 51 4.28 2.18 4.99
C PHE A 51 5.20 3.38 4.72
N GLY A 52 5.28 4.32 5.67
CA GLY A 52 6.17 5.49 5.58
C GLY A 52 7.65 5.09 5.58
N LEU A 53 8.04 4.12 6.41
CA LEU A 53 9.39 3.53 6.41
C LEU A 53 9.74 2.87 5.07
N GLY A 54 8.81 2.13 4.48
CA GLY A 54 8.98 1.53 3.16
C GLY A 54 9.16 2.59 2.07
N GLY A 55 8.40 3.68 2.13
CA GLY A 55 8.57 4.86 1.28
C GLY A 55 9.96 5.49 1.42
N LEU A 56 10.41 5.74 2.64
CA LEU A 56 11.73 6.30 2.92
C LEU A 56 12.87 5.37 2.45
N LEU A 57 12.74 4.07 2.70
CA LEU A 57 13.72 3.07 2.26
C LEU A 57 13.78 2.92 0.74
N SER A 58 12.65 3.11 0.05
CA SER A 58 12.63 3.15 -1.42
C SER A 58 13.34 4.40 -1.97
N GLY A 59 13.38 5.50 -1.21
CA GLY A 59 14.18 6.68 -1.49
C GLY A 59 13.98 7.28 -2.89
N ALA A 60 15.03 7.93 -3.41
CA ALA A 60 15.04 8.51 -4.75
C ALA A 60 14.90 7.46 -5.88
N GLU A 61 15.28 6.21 -5.62
CA GLU A 61 15.08 5.09 -6.54
C GLU A 61 13.60 4.76 -6.70
N GLY A 62 12.81 4.79 -5.62
CA GLY A 62 11.35 4.63 -5.65
C GLY A 62 10.64 5.67 -6.51
N ILE A 63 11.09 6.93 -6.45
CA ILE A 63 10.56 8.02 -7.28
C ILE A 63 10.94 7.81 -8.74
N ARG A 64 12.19 7.44 -9.04
CA ARG A 64 12.63 7.12 -10.42
C ARG A 64 11.83 5.95 -10.99
N TYR A 65 11.69 4.86 -10.23
CA TYR A 65 10.95 3.67 -10.65
C TYR A 65 9.47 3.99 -10.89
N SER A 66 8.84 4.76 -10.01
CA SER A 66 7.44 5.19 -10.17
C SER A 66 7.27 6.09 -11.39
N LYS A 67 8.17 7.06 -11.62
CA LYS A 67 8.12 7.92 -12.83
C LYS A 67 8.28 7.10 -14.12
N GLU A 68 9.20 6.14 -14.15
CA GLU A 68 9.39 5.26 -15.30
C GLU A 68 8.18 4.34 -15.52
N PHE A 69 7.60 3.80 -14.45
CA PHE A 69 6.39 2.97 -14.51
C PHE A 69 5.20 3.76 -15.05
N VAL A 70 4.93 4.95 -14.48
CA VAL A 70 3.86 5.86 -14.93
C VAL A 70 4.07 6.24 -16.39
N ARG A 71 5.29 6.62 -16.80
CA ARG A 71 5.59 6.97 -18.19
C ARG A 71 5.37 5.79 -19.14
N LYS A 72 5.77 4.56 -18.76
CA LYS A 72 5.51 3.35 -19.55
C LYS A 72 4.02 3.03 -19.64
N TRP A 73 3.29 3.16 -18.54
CA TRP A 73 1.85 2.90 -18.47
C TRP A 73 1.06 3.88 -19.34
N PHE A 74 1.34 5.18 -19.22
CA PHE A 74 0.71 6.20 -20.05
C PHE A 74 1.06 6.03 -21.53
N ARG A 75 2.31 5.70 -21.88
CA ARG A 75 2.69 5.42 -23.27
C ARG A 75 1.96 4.21 -23.86
N ARG A 76 1.71 3.17 -23.07
CA ARG A 76 0.88 2.03 -23.49
C ARG A 76 -0.59 2.44 -23.68
N LYS A 77 -1.12 3.28 -22.80
CA LYS A 77 -2.52 3.74 -22.84
C LYS A 77 -2.78 4.69 -24.02
N SER A 78 -1.85 5.61 -24.32
CA SER A 78 -1.95 6.50 -25.48
C SER A 78 -1.63 5.83 -26.82
N GLY A 79 -0.92 4.69 -26.83
CA GLY A 79 -0.77 3.84 -28.00
C GLY A 79 -1.95 2.90 -28.29
N SER A 80 -2.94 2.83 -27.38
CA SER A 80 -4.14 1.98 -27.54
C SER A 80 -5.38 2.79 -27.95
N GLY A 81 -5.20 4.02 -28.45
CA GLY A 81 -6.26 4.92 -28.92
C GLY A 81 -6.30 5.11 -30.43
N SER A 82 -5.63 4.25 -31.21
CA SER A 82 -5.61 4.30 -32.67
C SER A 82 -5.94 2.95 -33.29
N LEU A 83 -7.13 2.42 -33.00
CA LEU A 83 -7.82 1.42 -33.81
C LEU A 83 -9.33 1.62 -33.65
#